data_AF-A0AAW5RWH5-F1
#
_entry.id   AF-A0AAW5RWH5-F1
#
_cell.length_a   1.000
_cell.length_b   1.000
_cell.length_c   1.000
_cell.angle_alpha   90.00
_cell.angle_beta   90.00
_cell.angle_gamma   90.00
#
_symmetry.space_group_name_H-M   'P 1'
#
loop_
_entity.id
_entity.type
_entity.pdbx_description
1 polymer ?
#
loop_
_entity_poly.entity_id
_entity_poly.type
_entity_poly.pdbx_seq_one_letter_code
_entity_poly.pdbx_strand_id
1 'polypeptide(L)'
;MAEQLLLRRFPNIGRSNARRIAEFADGNARVSLAIAERVEEGESLAQLSDVQLFDRLFEQRNNPDDGLREQAEILSLVYSFSVSTAEEGQNELEVLDSISGYSANQLFRATSKLSDRHIVQKRAHWRAVLPHAIANRLASSALDSIPIYQLRKTFEAPGRQRLLMSFAHRLGLLHDHSIAKEIVEAWLEPDGLLGRITVLDDRSARMLDYIAPVAPEALLDRIEAVLIASDFEGMMPGYSSRRTSIINLLQLLAYETNAFERCIRLLIHMADYEEENNDNNSVRNQITQFFQAYLSGTHASLSQRISIMNECLTSGVARRRSLGFKMLSTALEDRWTGFGMNEFGARPRDY
;
A
#
# COMPACT_ATOMS: atom_id res chain seq x y z
N MET A 1 21.41 18.26 -4.37
CA MET A 1 20.43 19.20 -4.98
C MET A 1 19.68 20.02 -3.93
N ALA A 2 19.07 19.39 -2.91
CA ALA A 2 18.33 20.10 -1.85
C ALA A 2 19.19 21.11 -1.06
N GLU A 3 20.43 20.77 -0.68
CA GLU A 3 21.33 21.71 0.02
C GLU A 3 21.61 23.00 -0.79
N GLN A 4 21.86 22.88 -2.09
CA GLN A 4 22.09 24.03 -2.97
C GLN A 4 20.83 24.90 -3.09
N LEU A 5 19.65 24.28 -3.15
CA LEU A 5 18.37 24.98 -3.13
C LEU A 5 18.20 25.79 -1.83
N LEU A 6 18.53 25.18 -0.69
CA LEU A 6 18.44 25.81 0.62
C LEU A 6 19.38 27.01 0.74
N LEU A 7 20.65 26.87 0.37
CA LEU A 7 21.62 27.96 0.39
C LEU A 7 21.23 29.12 -0.55
N ARG A 8 20.50 28.83 -1.63
CA ARG A 8 19.99 29.86 -2.55
C ARG A 8 18.77 30.57 -2.00
N ARG A 9 17.81 29.86 -1.37
CA ARG A 9 16.55 30.44 -0.86
C ARG A 9 16.70 31.07 0.53
N PHE A 10 17.62 30.55 1.36
CA PHE A 10 17.89 31.01 2.72
C PHE A 10 19.40 31.27 2.92
N PRO A 11 19.94 32.39 2.40
CA PRO A 11 21.38 32.66 2.43
C PRO A 11 21.98 32.67 3.84
N ASN A 12 21.19 33.07 4.84
CA ASN A 12 21.64 33.21 6.24
C ASN A 12 21.55 31.89 7.05
N ILE A 13 21.04 30.80 6.47
CA ILE A 13 20.82 29.53 7.22
C ILE A 13 22.14 28.84 7.60
N GLY A 14 23.23 29.14 6.87
CA GLY A 14 24.53 28.49 7.06
C GLY A 14 24.61 27.09 6.45
N ARG A 15 25.82 26.68 6.02
CA ARG A 15 26.05 25.39 5.35
C ARG A 15 25.73 24.18 6.22
N SER A 16 26.09 24.23 7.50
CA SER A 16 25.87 23.11 8.42
C SER A 16 24.38 22.78 8.57
N ASN A 17 23.53 23.80 8.75
CA ASN A 17 22.08 23.62 8.81
C ASN A 17 21.50 23.19 7.47
N ALA A 18 21.93 23.80 6.35
CA ALA A 18 21.46 23.42 5.02
C ALA A 18 21.73 21.94 4.72
N ARG A 19 22.92 21.45 5.09
CA ARG A 19 23.29 20.04 4.96
C ARG A 19 22.44 19.15 5.87
N ARG A 20 22.31 19.49 7.15
CA ARG A 20 21.52 18.70 8.11
C ARG A 20 20.05 18.58 7.69
N ILE A 21 19.46 19.66 7.19
CA ILE A 21 18.09 19.67 6.65
C ILE A 21 18.00 18.80 5.39
N ALA A 22 18.95 18.92 4.46
CA ALA A 22 18.94 18.14 3.23
C ALA A 22 19.08 16.63 3.48
N GLU A 23 19.91 16.25 4.46
CA GLU A 23 20.07 14.87 4.95
C GLU A 23 18.78 14.36 5.57
N PHE A 24 18.16 15.13 6.49
CA PHE A 24 16.88 14.76 7.10
C PHE A 24 15.74 14.62 6.07
N ALA A 25 15.69 15.52 5.10
CA ALA A 25 14.66 15.53 4.08
C ALA A 25 14.86 14.44 3.01
N ASP A 26 15.99 13.72 3.04
CA ASP A 26 16.42 12.75 2.02
C ASP A 26 16.24 13.31 0.59
N GLY A 27 16.71 14.55 0.39
CA GLY A 27 16.59 15.25 -0.89
C GLY A 27 15.19 15.80 -1.23
N ASN A 28 14.17 15.61 -0.38
CA ASN A 28 12.83 16.15 -0.61
C ASN A 28 12.80 17.67 -0.45
N ALA A 29 12.60 18.38 -1.57
CA ALA A 29 12.57 19.83 -1.59
C ALA A 29 11.47 20.43 -0.70
N ARG A 30 10.26 19.83 -0.62
CA ARG A 30 9.17 20.39 0.20
C ARG A 30 9.49 20.33 1.68
N VAL A 31 10.01 19.20 2.17
CA VAL A 31 10.43 19.04 3.57
C VAL A 31 11.58 19.99 3.89
N SER A 32 12.56 20.04 2.99
CA SER A 32 13.72 20.93 3.14
C SER A 32 13.29 22.37 3.33
N LEU A 33 12.40 22.87 2.46
CA LEU A 33 11.88 24.22 2.51
C LEU A 33 11.03 24.47 3.76
N ALA A 34 10.18 23.51 4.15
CA ALA A 34 9.34 23.63 5.34
C ALA A 34 10.19 23.80 6.61
N ILE A 35 11.26 23.02 6.79
CA ILE A 35 12.12 23.17 7.97
C ILE A 35 12.89 24.48 7.90
N ALA A 36 13.47 24.81 6.73
CA ALA A 36 14.30 25.99 6.55
C ALA A 36 13.57 27.32 6.86
N GLU A 37 12.29 27.44 6.51
CA GLU A 37 11.47 28.65 6.80
C GLU A 37 11.30 28.94 8.30
N ARG A 38 11.58 27.95 9.14
CA ARG A 38 11.41 28.01 10.60
C ARG A 38 12.73 28.09 11.36
N VAL A 39 13.86 28.10 10.67
CA VAL A 39 15.17 28.27 11.31
C VAL A 39 15.37 29.74 11.65
N GLU A 40 15.73 30.02 12.91
CA GLU A 40 16.05 31.38 13.32
C GLU A 40 17.47 31.77 12.92
N GLU A 41 17.70 33.07 12.76
CA GLU A 41 19.03 33.58 12.43
C GLU A 41 19.98 33.30 13.59
N GLY A 42 21.08 32.58 13.31
CA GLY A 42 22.05 32.14 14.32
C GLY A 42 21.70 30.83 15.03
N GLU A 43 20.54 30.23 14.75
CA GLU A 43 20.16 28.94 15.31
C GLU A 43 20.96 27.79 14.69
N SER A 44 21.42 26.84 15.52
CA SER A 44 22.11 25.64 15.05
C SER A 44 21.18 24.43 15.08
N LEU A 45 20.97 23.80 13.93
CA LEU A 45 20.23 22.54 13.79
C LEU A 45 21.13 21.31 13.78
N ALA A 46 22.45 21.50 13.72
CA ALA A 46 23.41 20.41 13.50
C ALA A 46 23.33 19.30 14.56
N GLN A 47 22.91 19.63 15.78
CA GLN A 47 22.80 18.69 16.90
C GLN A 47 21.38 18.15 17.12
N LEU A 48 20.38 18.63 16.37
CA LEU A 48 19.01 18.15 16.52
C LEU A 48 18.89 16.73 15.96
N SER A 49 18.14 15.89 16.67
CA SER A 49 17.71 14.58 16.19
C SER A 49 16.67 14.70 15.07
N ASP A 50 16.45 13.63 14.31
CA ASP A 50 15.40 13.57 13.29
C ASP A 50 13.98 13.67 13.88
N VAL A 51 13.83 13.39 15.18
CA VAL A 51 12.57 13.63 15.90
C VAL A 51 12.37 15.12 16.11
N GLN A 52 13.37 15.81 16.64
CA GLN A 52 13.29 17.26 16.86
C GLN A 52 13.13 18.04 15.56
N LEU A 53 13.83 17.64 14.48
CA LEU A 53 13.66 18.25 13.16
C LEU A 53 12.27 18.01 12.56
N PHE A 54 11.65 16.87 12.87
CA PHE A 54 10.29 16.59 12.46
C PHE A 54 9.27 17.42 13.24
N ASP A 55 9.43 17.55 14.56
CA ASP A 55 8.52 18.30 15.42
C ASP A 55 8.47 19.80 15.05
N ARG A 56 9.61 20.35 14.62
CA ARG A 56 9.72 21.70 14.03
C ARG A 56 8.73 21.98 12.92
N LEU A 57 8.30 20.97 12.16
CA LEU A 57 7.30 21.15 11.10
C LEU A 57 5.96 21.67 11.63
N PHE A 58 5.65 21.41 12.91
CA PHE A 58 4.37 21.70 13.56
C PHE A 58 4.48 22.80 14.61
N GLU A 59 5.67 23.04 15.17
CA GLU A 59 5.91 24.11 16.13
C GLU A 59 5.68 25.52 15.54
N GLN A 60 5.35 26.48 16.42
CA GLN A 60 5.34 27.91 16.14
C GLN A 60 6.46 28.60 16.91
N ARG A 61 6.92 29.75 16.40
CA ARG A 61 8.03 30.51 16.98
C ARG A 61 7.84 30.92 18.46
N ASN A 62 6.60 31.18 18.95
CA ASN A 62 6.38 31.77 20.29
C ASN A 62 4.98 31.57 20.93
N ASN A 63 4.12 30.66 20.45
CA ASN A 63 2.73 30.52 20.94
C ASN A 63 2.45 29.15 21.57
N PRO A 64 1.46 29.03 22.48
CA PRO A 64 1.07 27.75 23.06
C PRO A 64 0.67 26.76 21.98
N ASP A 65 0.97 25.48 22.25
CA ASP A 65 0.70 24.36 21.34
C ASP A 65 -0.77 24.37 20.90
N ASP A 66 -0.99 24.56 19.59
CA ASP A 66 -2.32 24.60 18.99
C ASP A 66 -2.81 23.20 18.55
N GLY A 67 -2.06 22.15 18.93
CA GLY A 67 -2.34 20.77 18.59
C GLY A 67 -2.11 20.48 17.11
N LEU A 68 -1.35 21.32 16.38
CA LEU A 68 -1.19 21.19 14.93
C LEU A 68 -0.58 19.84 14.53
N ARG A 69 0.31 19.29 15.35
CA ARG A 69 0.88 17.96 15.12
C ARG A 69 -0.20 16.89 15.20
N GLU A 70 -0.95 16.82 16.30
CA GLU A 70 -2.03 15.83 16.47
C GLU A 70 -3.10 15.99 15.37
N GLN A 71 -3.46 17.21 15.02
CA GLN A 71 -4.36 17.48 13.90
C GLN A 71 -3.79 16.95 12.57
N ALA A 72 -2.48 17.11 12.33
CA ALA A 72 -1.81 16.57 11.15
C ALA A 72 -1.77 15.03 11.17
N GLU A 73 -1.62 14.40 12.34
CA GLU A 73 -1.71 12.95 12.56
C GLU A 73 -3.10 12.43 12.14
N ILE A 74 -4.18 13.05 12.63
CA ILE A 74 -5.56 12.71 12.24
C ILE A 74 -5.79 12.87 10.74
N LEU A 75 -5.38 14.00 10.16
CA LEU A 75 -5.51 14.25 8.72
C LEU A 75 -4.68 13.28 7.86
N SER A 76 -3.64 12.67 8.44
CA SER A 76 -2.76 11.71 7.75
C SER A 76 -3.24 10.27 7.81
N LEU A 77 -4.22 9.94 8.67
CA LEU A 77 -4.85 8.60 8.70
C LEU A 77 -5.35 8.18 7.32
N VAL A 78 -5.72 9.13 6.47
CA VAL A 78 -6.17 8.89 5.09
C VAL A 78 -5.16 9.36 4.06
N TYR A 79 -5.17 8.76 2.88
CA TYR A 79 -4.30 9.16 1.77
C TYR A 79 -4.61 10.58 1.26
N SER A 80 -5.90 10.90 1.17
CA SER A 80 -6.43 12.23 0.83
C SER A 80 -7.83 12.44 1.40
N PHE A 81 -8.25 13.69 1.55
CA PHE A 81 -9.57 14.07 2.05
C PHE A 81 -10.14 15.31 1.34
N SER A 82 -11.45 15.49 1.37
CA SER A 82 -12.18 16.68 0.90
C SER A 82 -12.27 17.73 2.01
N VAL A 83 -12.12 19.00 1.65
CA VAL A 83 -12.51 20.12 2.53
C VAL A 83 -13.80 20.81 2.06
N SER A 84 -14.48 20.24 1.06
CA SER A 84 -15.77 20.73 0.58
C SER A 84 -16.91 20.18 1.43
N THR A 85 -17.90 21.02 1.73
CA THR A 85 -19.17 20.61 2.34
C THR A 85 -20.26 20.33 1.29
N ALA A 86 -19.96 20.53 0.01
CA ALA A 86 -20.96 20.58 -1.07
C ALA A 86 -21.03 19.32 -1.95
N GLU A 87 -20.29 18.27 -1.63
CA GLU A 87 -20.31 17.02 -2.40
C GLU A 87 -21.39 16.06 -1.88
N GLU A 88 -21.92 15.20 -2.76
CA GLU A 88 -22.78 14.08 -2.36
C GLU A 88 -21.99 13.13 -1.43
N GLY A 89 -22.26 13.19 -0.13
CA GLY A 89 -21.60 12.37 0.88
C GLY A 89 -21.53 13.05 2.25
N GLN A 90 -20.92 12.36 3.22
CA GLN A 90 -20.61 12.99 4.50
C GLN A 90 -19.40 13.92 4.36
N ASN A 91 -19.40 15.04 5.07
CA ASN A 91 -18.24 15.91 5.18
C ASN A 91 -17.07 15.14 5.79
N GLU A 92 -15.99 14.94 5.03
CA GLU A 92 -14.87 14.11 5.45
C GLU A 92 -14.12 14.69 6.66
N LEU A 93 -14.14 16.01 6.85
CA LEU A 93 -13.58 16.63 8.07
C LEU A 93 -14.45 16.35 9.30
N GLU A 94 -15.77 16.23 9.16
CA GLU A 94 -16.66 15.83 10.26
C GLU A 94 -16.51 14.33 10.59
N VAL A 95 -16.18 13.51 9.59
CA VAL A 95 -15.83 12.10 9.84
C VAL A 95 -14.52 12.01 10.62
N LEU A 96 -13.49 12.75 10.23
CA LEU A 96 -12.20 12.78 10.92
C LEU A 96 -12.27 13.42 12.31
N ASP A 97 -13.12 14.44 12.48
CA ASP A 97 -13.47 15.04 13.77
C ASP A 97 -13.90 13.96 14.76
N SER A 98 -14.81 13.05 14.37
CA SER A 98 -15.31 11.98 15.25
C SER A 98 -14.25 10.97 15.75
N ILE A 99 -13.06 10.97 15.16
CA ILE A 99 -11.92 10.15 15.60
C ILE A 99 -11.13 10.85 16.72
N SER A 100 -11.19 12.18 16.75
CA SER A 100 -10.32 13.02 17.56
C SER A 100 -11.12 13.92 18.51
N GLY A 101 -10.41 14.66 19.37
CA GLY A 101 -11.00 15.75 20.14
C GLY A 101 -11.12 17.06 19.35
N TYR A 102 -10.75 17.08 18.07
CA TYR A 102 -10.68 18.28 17.25
C TYR A 102 -11.88 18.42 16.32
N SER A 103 -12.60 19.53 16.46
CA SER A 103 -13.72 19.86 15.58
C SER A 103 -13.31 19.96 14.11
N ALA A 104 -14.25 19.70 13.19
CA ALA A 104 -14.03 19.88 11.75
C ALA A 104 -13.48 21.28 11.39
N ASN A 105 -13.91 22.31 12.12
CA ASN A 105 -13.40 23.68 11.98
C ASN A 105 -11.92 23.82 12.40
N GLN A 106 -11.50 23.13 13.46
CA GLN A 106 -10.09 23.08 13.86
C GLN A 106 -9.26 22.34 12.80
N LEU A 107 -9.74 21.19 12.30
CA LEU A 107 -9.07 20.44 11.24
C LEU A 107 -8.96 21.23 9.93
N PHE A 108 -9.98 22.03 9.58
CA PHE A 108 -9.92 22.93 8.41
C PHE A 108 -8.84 24.02 8.57
N ARG A 109 -8.75 24.63 9.77
CA ARG A 109 -7.71 25.63 10.07
C ARG A 109 -6.32 24.98 10.06
N ALA A 110 -6.19 23.78 10.63
CA ALA A 110 -4.96 22.98 10.60
C ALA A 110 -4.51 22.72 9.17
N THR A 111 -5.44 22.30 8.31
CA THR A 111 -5.19 22.06 6.88
C THR A 111 -4.67 23.30 6.18
N SER A 112 -5.23 24.48 6.48
CA SER A 112 -4.76 25.77 5.93
C SER A 112 -3.32 26.07 6.38
N LYS A 113 -3.05 25.97 7.69
CA LYS A 113 -1.70 26.16 8.25
C LYS A 113 -0.68 25.19 7.65
N LEU A 114 -1.02 23.91 7.54
CA LEU A 114 -0.15 22.88 6.96
C LEU A 114 0.09 23.12 5.46
N SER A 115 -0.88 23.71 4.75
CA SER A 115 -0.72 24.11 3.34
C SER A 115 0.27 25.26 3.20
N ASP A 116 0.16 26.30 4.05
CA ASP A 116 1.11 27.43 4.08
C ASP A 116 2.52 26.95 4.41
N ARG A 117 2.61 25.87 5.19
CA ARG A 117 3.83 25.19 5.62
C ARG A 117 4.37 24.18 4.60
N HIS A 118 3.77 24.06 3.42
CA HIS A 118 4.14 23.12 2.35
C HIS A 118 4.01 21.61 2.71
N ILE A 119 3.29 21.28 3.78
CA ILE A 119 3.04 19.91 4.26
C ILE A 119 1.74 19.34 3.70
N VAL A 120 0.83 20.20 3.21
CA VAL A 120 -0.40 19.77 2.53
C VAL A 120 -0.35 20.16 1.06
N GLN A 121 -0.68 19.21 0.19
CA GLN A 121 -0.94 19.46 -1.22
C GLN A 121 -2.43 19.71 -1.46
N LYS A 122 -2.72 20.75 -2.25
CA LYS A 122 -4.07 21.14 -2.66
C LYS A 122 -4.31 20.82 -4.14
N ARG A 123 -5.46 20.19 -4.44
CA ARG A 123 -6.00 20.00 -5.80
C ARG A 123 -7.51 20.23 -5.77
N ALA A 124 -7.98 21.37 -6.26
CA ALA A 124 -9.36 21.81 -6.06
C ALA A 124 -9.76 21.77 -4.56
N HIS A 125 -10.83 21.06 -4.21
CA HIS A 125 -11.25 20.83 -2.83
C HIS A 125 -10.53 19.66 -2.14
N TRP A 126 -9.76 18.84 -2.87
CA TRP A 126 -8.99 17.74 -2.29
C TRP A 126 -7.71 18.23 -1.60
N ARG A 127 -7.37 17.56 -0.51
CA ARG A 127 -6.17 17.76 0.29
C ARG A 127 -5.49 16.43 0.55
N ALA A 128 -4.16 16.45 0.65
CA ALA A 128 -3.37 15.31 1.07
C ALA A 128 -2.14 15.81 1.82
N VAL A 129 -1.84 15.20 2.97
CA VAL A 129 -0.58 15.44 3.69
C VAL A 129 0.55 14.79 2.90
N LEU A 130 1.59 15.56 2.58
CA LEU A 130 2.71 15.15 1.74
C LEU A 130 4.01 15.86 2.14
N PRO A 131 5.17 15.26 1.87
CA PRO A 131 5.41 13.97 1.19
C PRO A 131 5.01 12.72 2.00
N HIS A 132 4.99 11.55 1.35
CA HIS A 132 4.64 10.27 1.96
C HIS A 132 5.47 9.96 3.21
N ALA A 133 6.77 10.29 3.24
CA ALA A 133 7.60 10.08 4.43
C ALA A 133 7.04 10.79 5.68
N ILE A 134 6.57 12.04 5.54
CA ILE A 134 5.91 12.77 6.64
C ILE A 134 4.56 12.16 6.95
N ALA A 135 3.73 11.96 5.93
CA ALA A 135 2.36 11.51 6.11
C ALA A 135 2.27 10.09 6.69
N ASN A 136 3.18 9.19 6.31
CA ASN A 136 3.25 7.84 6.85
C ASN A 136 3.66 7.87 8.32
N ARG A 137 4.67 8.68 8.69
CA ARG A 137 5.09 8.85 10.09
C ARG A 137 3.98 9.42 10.97
N LEU A 138 3.26 10.42 10.47
CA LEU A 138 2.09 10.99 11.14
C LEU A 138 0.95 9.97 11.29
N ALA A 139 0.65 9.22 10.22
CA ALA A 139 -0.37 8.19 10.25
C ALA A 139 -0.02 7.05 11.22
N SER A 140 1.23 6.60 11.29
CA SER A 140 1.69 5.62 12.28
C SER A 140 1.47 6.13 13.71
N SER A 141 1.88 7.37 13.99
CA SER A 141 1.67 7.98 15.31
C SER A 141 0.18 8.05 15.68
N ALA A 142 -0.69 8.37 14.70
CA ALA A 142 -2.14 8.36 14.88
C ALA A 142 -2.68 6.95 15.18
N LEU A 143 -2.24 5.94 14.42
CA LEU A 143 -2.67 4.55 14.64
C LEU A 143 -2.30 4.08 16.05
N ASP A 144 -1.08 4.36 16.52
CA ASP A 144 -0.62 3.99 17.87
C ASP A 144 -1.43 4.66 18.99
N SER A 145 -2.04 5.80 18.71
CA SER A 145 -2.72 6.63 19.71
C SER A 145 -4.25 6.46 19.73
N ILE A 146 -4.83 5.77 18.74
CA ILE A 146 -6.28 5.63 18.59
C ILE A 146 -6.69 4.15 18.69
N PRO A 147 -7.65 3.80 19.56
CA PRO A 147 -8.14 2.42 19.66
C PRO A 147 -8.66 1.90 18.32
N ILE A 148 -8.28 0.67 17.97
CA ILE A 148 -8.64 0.02 16.70
C ILE A 148 -10.16 -0.01 16.48
N TYR A 149 -10.93 -0.31 17.52
CA TYR A 149 -12.40 -0.27 17.47
C TYR A 149 -12.92 1.10 16.99
N GLN A 150 -12.32 2.21 17.43
CA GLN A 150 -12.74 3.54 17.03
C GLN A 150 -12.39 3.82 15.57
N LEU A 151 -11.18 3.45 15.12
CA LEU A 151 -10.77 3.58 13.71
C LEU A 151 -11.73 2.81 12.79
N ARG A 152 -12.00 1.54 13.12
CA ARG A 152 -12.91 0.67 12.36
C ARG A 152 -14.33 1.21 12.37
N LYS A 153 -14.88 1.52 13.54
CA LYS A 153 -16.23 2.12 13.67
C LYS A 153 -16.36 3.39 12.83
N THR A 154 -15.32 4.21 12.76
CA THR A 154 -15.37 5.44 11.99
C THR A 154 -15.28 5.19 10.50
N PHE A 155 -14.25 4.50 10.01
CA PHE A 155 -14.07 4.36 8.56
C PHE A 155 -15.02 3.35 7.91
N GLU A 156 -15.43 2.30 8.63
CA GLU A 156 -16.29 1.23 8.10
C GLU A 156 -17.78 1.60 8.09
N ALA A 157 -18.16 2.76 8.63
CA ALA A 157 -19.58 3.13 8.69
C ALA A 157 -20.18 3.41 7.30
N PRO A 158 -21.48 3.10 7.09
CA PRO A 158 -22.16 3.37 5.83
C PRO A 158 -22.08 4.84 5.40
N GLY A 159 -21.92 5.09 4.10
CA GLY A 159 -21.84 6.44 3.53
C GLY A 159 -20.44 7.06 3.53
N ARG A 160 -19.42 6.31 4.00
CA ARG A 160 -18.01 6.77 4.08
C ARG A 160 -17.09 6.08 3.08
N GLN A 161 -17.63 5.41 2.06
CA GLN A 161 -16.88 4.52 1.16
C GLN A 161 -15.68 5.19 0.49
N ARG A 162 -15.80 6.48 0.14
CA ARG A 162 -14.69 7.23 -0.45
C ARG A 162 -13.56 7.45 0.56
N LEU A 163 -13.89 7.85 1.79
CA LEU A 163 -12.90 8.05 2.84
C LEU A 163 -12.29 6.72 3.31
N LEU A 164 -13.09 5.64 3.36
CA LEU A 164 -12.62 4.28 3.61
C LEU A 164 -11.60 3.81 2.56
N MET A 165 -11.85 4.07 1.27
CA MET A 165 -10.87 3.82 0.21
C MET A 165 -9.56 4.58 0.46
N SER A 166 -9.67 5.83 0.94
CA SER A 166 -8.51 6.65 1.29
C SER A 166 -7.73 6.11 2.48
N PHE A 167 -8.45 5.60 3.48
CA PHE A 167 -7.89 4.92 4.64
C PHE A 167 -7.16 3.63 4.22
N ALA A 168 -7.80 2.78 3.41
CA ALA A 168 -7.19 1.57 2.84
C ALA A 168 -5.90 1.87 2.08
N HIS A 169 -5.90 2.91 1.25
CA HIS A 169 -4.69 3.35 0.53
C HIS A 169 -3.60 3.81 1.51
N ARG A 170 -3.93 4.54 2.59
CA ARG A 170 -2.93 4.89 3.61
C ARG A 170 -2.38 3.66 4.30
N LEU A 171 -3.23 2.71 4.73
CA LEU A 171 -2.80 1.47 5.36
C LEU A 171 -1.84 0.67 4.47
N GLY A 172 -2.09 0.65 3.16
CA GLY A 172 -1.18 0.04 2.15
C GLY A 172 0.25 0.59 2.15
N LEU A 173 0.45 1.82 2.63
CA LEU A 173 1.77 2.46 2.77
C LEU A 173 2.43 2.19 4.13
N LEU A 174 1.78 1.45 5.03
CA LEU A 174 2.18 1.20 6.41
C LEU A 174 2.33 -0.31 6.68
N HIS A 175 2.89 -1.05 5.72
CA HIS A 175 2.96 -2.52 5.73
C HIS A 175 3.74 -3.13 6.91
N ASP A 176 4.58 -2.35 7.60
CA ASP A 176 5.30 -2.81 8.80
C ASP A 176 4.54 -2.52 10.11
N HIS A 177 3.46 -1.74 10.07
CA HIS A 177 2.74 -1.29 11.25
C HIS A 177 1.78 -2.37 11.79
N SER A 178 1.89 -2.72 13.07
CA SER A 178 1.08 -3.76 13.71
C SER A 178 -0.43 -3.48 13.63
N ILE A 179 -0.84 -2.26 13.97
CA ILE A 179 -2.26 -1.86 13.92
C ILE A 179 -2.82 -1.89 12.48
N ALA A 180 -2.00 -1.52 11.48
CA ALA A 180 -2.43 -1.61 10.09
C ALA A 180 -2.66 -3.07 9.68
N LYS A 181 -1.78 -3.99 10.10
CA LYS A 181 -1.94 -5.44 9.90
C LYS A 181 -3.21 -5.96 10.57
N GLU A 182 -3.46 -5.61 11.83
CA GLU A 182 -4.64 -6.07 12.57
C GLU A 182 -5.96 -5.62 11.91
N ILE A 183 -6.03 -4.37 11.45
CA ILE A 183 -7.21 -3.87 10.70
C ILE A 183 -7.39 -4.65 9.40
N VAL A 184 -6.30 -4.85 8.64
CA VAL A 184 -6.34 -5.52 7.35
C VAL A 184 -6.70 -7.00 7.50
N GLU A 185 -6.13 -7.70 8.48
CA GLU A 185 -6.48 -9.08 8.82
C GLU A 185 -7.98 -9.19 9.15
N ALA A 186 -8.51 -8.27 9.96
CA ALA A 186 -9.94 -8.23 10.25
C ALA A 186 -10.82 -7.95 9.01
N TRP A 187 -10.33 -7.18 8.03
CA TRP A 187 -11.04 -6.99 6.75
C TRP A 187 -11.02 -8.25 5.89
N LEU A 188 -9.98 -9.07 6.03
CA LEU A 188 -9.77 -10.32 5.29
C LEU A 188 -10.40 -11.53 5.97
N GLU A 189 -10.98 -11.42 7.17
CA GLU A 189 -11.81 -12.48 7.77
C GLU A 189 -13.03 -12.85 6.89
N PRO A 190 -13.64 -14.04 7.01
CA PRO A 190 -14.71 -14.49 6.09
C PRO A 190 -15.91 -13.54 6.04
N ASP A 191 -16.27 -13.00 7.20
CA ASP A 191 -17.34 -12.02 7.38
C ASP A 191 -16.84 -10.56 7.39
N GLY A 192 -15.54 -10.37 7.13
CA GLY A 192 -14.91 -9.06 7.00
C GLY A 192 -15.28 -8.34 5.71
N LEU A 193 -14.93 -7.05 5.64
CA LEU A 193 -15.27 -6.18 4.51
C LEU A 193 -14.82 -6.71 3.14
N LEU A 194 -13.69 -7.43 3.11
CA LEU A 194 -13.05 -7.94 1.90
C LEU A 194 -12.98 -9.48 1.89
N GLY A 195 -13.64 -10.16 2.83
CA GLY A 195 -13.59 -11.62 2.97
C GLY A 195 -14.16 -12.38 1.77
N ARG A 196 -15.17 -11.81 1.10
CA ARG A 196 -15.83 -12.41 -0.08
C ARG A 196 -15.14 -11.99 -1.38
N ILE A 197 -13.86 -12.36 -1.52
CA ILE A 197 -12.96 -11.89 -2.59
C ILE A 197 -13.47 -12.15 -4.02
N THR A 198 -14.35 -13.14 -4.23
CA THR A 198 -14.84 -13.54 -5.56
C THR A 198 -15.93 -12.63 -6.11
N VAL A 199 -16.65 -11.93 -5.23
CA VAL A 199 -17.85 -11.12 -5.56
C VAL A 199 -17.70 -9.65 -5.17
N LEU A 200 -16.46 -9.20 -4.93
CA LEU A 200 -16.16 -7.79 -4.64
C LEU A 200 -16.57 -6.90 -5.82
N ASP A 201 -17.10 -5.72 -5.52
CA ASP A 201 -17.28 -4.67 -6.51
C ASP A 201 -15.93 -4.00 -6.88
N ASP A 202 -15.91 -3.16 -7.91
CA ASP A 202 -14.68 -2.50 -8.38
C ASP A 202 -14.04 -1.55 -7.35
N ARG A 203 -14.78 -1.12 -6.33
CA ARG A 203 -14.24 -0.29 -5.24
C ARG A 203 -13.54 -1.17 -4.22
N SER A 204 -14.21 -2.21 -3.74
CA SER A 204 -13.67 -3.15 -2.75
C SER A 204 -12.49 -3.92 -3.32
N ALA A 205 -12.52 -4.25 -4.62
CA ALA A 205 -11.39 -4.75 -5.38
C ALA A 205 -10.14 -3.86 -5.30
N ARG A 206 -10.30 -2.55 -5.53
CA ARG A 206 -9.19 -1.59 -5.44
C ARG A 206 -8.68 -1.45 -4.00
N MET A 207 -9.56 -1.54 -3.00
CA MET A 207 -9.13 -1.59 -1.61
C MET A 207 -8.28 -2.83 -1.33
N LEU A 208 -8.68 -3.99 -1.85
CA LEU A 208 -7.92 -5.23 -1.75
C LEU A 208 -6.52 -5.06 -2.36
N ASP A 209 -6.40 -4.43 -3.52
CA ASP A 209 -5.11 -4.14 -4.15
C ASP A 209 -4.22 -3.24 -3.27
N TYR A 210 -4.80 -2.22 -2.62
CA TYR A 210 -4.05 -1.34 -1.71
C TYR A 210 -3.53 -2.07 -0.46
N ILE A 211 -4.35 -2.95 0.13
CA ILE A 211 -4.04 -3.60 1.42
C ILE A 211 -3.34 -4.95 1.29
N ALA A 212 -3.32 -5.55 0.10
CA ALA A 212 -2.61 -6.79 -0.19
C ALA A 212 -1.16 -6.85 0.35
N PRO A 213 -0.32 -5.80 0.23
CA PRO A 213 1.04 -5.83 0.77
C PRO A 213 1.13 -5.73 2.31
N VAL A 214 0.04 -5.39 3.00
CA VAL A 214 0.04 -5.19 4.46
C VAL A 214 0.03 -6.53 5.20
N ALA A 215 -0.85 -7.45 4.80
CA ALA A 215 -0.99 -8.78 5.40
C ALA A 215 -1.01 -9.88 4.32
N PRO A 216 0.12 -10.14 3.64
CA PRO A 216 0.18 -11.06 2.51
C PRO A 216 -0.20 -12.51 2.85
N GLU A 217 0.19 -13.01 4.02
CA GLU A 217 -0.17 -14.36 4.47
C GLU A 217 -1.68 -14.48 4.73
N ALA A 218 -2.28 -13.52 5.45
CA ALA A 218 -3.72 -13.53 5.69
C ALA A 218 -4.54 -13.41 4.39
N LEU A 219 -4.03 -12.65 3.41
CA LEU A 219 -4.62 -12.59 2.08
C LEU A 219 -4.51 -13.94 1.36
N LEU A 220 -3.34 -14.59 1.40
CA LEU A 220 -3.14 -15.90 0.80
C LEU A 220 -4.05 -16.96 1.44
N ASP A 221 -4.16 -16.97 2.77
CA ASP A 221 -5.07 -17.84 3.52
C ASP A 221 -6.52 -17.64 3.06
N ARG A 222 -6.94 -16.38 2.89
CA ARG A 222 -8.29 -16.06 2.40
C ARG A 222 -8.51 -16.54 0.96
N ILE A 223 -7.55 -16.30 0.08
CA ILE A 223 -7.63 -16.76 -1.32
C ILE A 223 -7.71 -18.29 -1.37
N GLU A 224 -6.84 -18.97 -0.63
CA GLU A 224 -6.82 -20.43 -0.56
C GLU A 224 -8.14 -21.01 -0.06
N ALA A 225 -8.66 -20.49 1.06
CA ALA A 225 -9.92 -20.93 1.65
C ALA A 225 -11.10 -20.82 0.67
N VAL A 226 -11.12 -19.76 -0.13
CA VAL A 226 -12.18 -19.47 -1.09
C VAL A 226 -12.04 -20.31 -2.37
N LEU A 227 -10.82 -20.50 -2.88
CA LEU A 227 -10.59 -21.24 -4.12
C LEU A 227 -10.70 -22.76 -3.93
N ILE A 228 -10.47 -23.28 -2.73
CA ILE A 228 -10.55 -24.72 -2.42
C ILE A 228 -11.94 -25.11 -1.85
N ALA A 229 -12.81 -24.14 -1.58
CA ALA A 229 -14.15 -24.40 -1.11
C ALA A 229 -14.93 -25.31 -2.08
N SER A 230 -15.72 -26.23 -1.53
CA SER A 230 -16.45 -27.25 -2.32
C SER A 230 -17.48 -26.65 -3.27
N ASP A 231 -17.95 -25.44 -3.00
CA ASP A 231 -18.89 -24.66 -3.80
C ASP A 231 -18.19 -23.71 -4.79
N PHE A 232 -16.87 -23.83 -4.97
CA PHE A 232 -16.14 -23.04 -5.95
C PHE A 232 -16.46 -23.46 -7.39
N GLU A 233 -17.24 -22.64 -8.10
CA GLU A 233 -17.68 -22.88 -9.48
C GLU A 233 -16.66 -22.45 -10.56
N GLY A 234 -15.38 -22.31 -10.22
CA GLY A 234 -14.32 -22.13 -11.22
C GLY A 234 -14.09 -20.71 -11.76
N MET A 235 -14.90 -19.72 -11.34
CA MET A 235 -14.90 -18.37 -11.92
C MET A 235 -14.90 -18.38 -13.46
N MET A 236 -15.91 -19.04 -14.06
CA MET A 236 -15.97 -19.34 -15.50
C MET A 236 -15.54 -18.17 -16.41
N PRO A 237 -14.71 -18.42 -17.45
CA PRO A 237 -14.27 -17.40 -18.39
C PRO A 237 -15.45 -16.81 -19.19
N GLY A 238 -15.54 -15.48 -19.25
CA GLY A 238 -16.61 -14.75 -19.93
C GLY A 238 -17.20 -13.61 -19.09
N TYR A 239 -17.10 -13.74 -17.77
CA TYR A 239 -17.37 -12.68 -16.79
C TYR A 239 -16.29 -12.67 -15.71
N SER A 240 -15.53 -11.57 -15.62
CA SER A 240 -15.14 -10.88 -14.37
C SER A 240 -13.68 -10.41 -14.36
N SER A 241 -13.52 -9.11 -14.10
CA SER A 241 -12.27 -8.48 -13.66
C SER A 241 -11.69 -9.15 -12.41
N ARG A 242 -12.52 -9.84 -11.62
CA ARG A 242 -12.16 -10.47 -10.34
C ARG A 242 -11.23 -11.67 -10.48
N ARG A 243 -11.51 -12.57 -11.43
CA ARG A 243 -10.62 -13.71 -11.72
C ARG A 243 -9.20 -13.22 -12.00
N THR A 244 -9.08 -12.25 -12.91
CA THR A 244 -7.79 -11.62 -13.26
C THR A 244 -7.13 -10.95 -12.06
N SER A 245 -7.88 -10.22 -11.23
CA SER A 245 -7.32 -9.62 -10.00
C SER A 245 -6.74 -10.67 -9.04
N ILE A 246 -7.46 -11.78 -8.79
CA ILE A 246 -6.98 -12.83 -7.89
C ILE A 246 -5.72 -13.50 -8.45
N ILE A 247 -5.69 -13.78 -9.75
CA ILE A 247 -4.51 -14.31 -10.43
C ILE A 247 -3.32 -13.36 -10.27
N ASN A 248 -3.52 -12.06 -10.48
CA ASN A 248 -2.46 -11.06 -10.31
C ASN A 248 -1.97 -10.98 -8.85
N LEU A 249 -2.87 -11.08 -7.88
CA LEU A 249 -2.50 -11.15 -6.45
C LEU A 249 -1.68 -12.40 -6.15
N LEU A 250 -2.09 -13.56 -6.64
CA LEU A 250 -1.32 -14.81 -6.48
C LEU A 250 0.07 -14.71 -7.13
N GLN A 251 0.20 -14.05 -8.27
CA GLN A 251 1.51 -13.79 -8.87
C GLN A 251 2.38 -12.89 -7.99
N LEU A 252 1.80 -11.82 -7.45
CA LEU A 252 2.52 -10.94 -6.53
C LEU A 252 2.98 -11.74 -5.31
N LEU A 253 2.10 -12.53 -4.69
CA LEU A 253 2.42 -13.34 -3.51
C LEU A 253 3.46 -14.44 -3.80
N ALA A 254 3.44 -15.02 -5.01
CA ALA A 254 4.41 -16.04 -5.43
C ALA A 254 5.85 -15.52 -5.54
N TYR A 255 6.08 -14.21 -5.40
CA TYR A 255 7.43 -13.66 -5.29
C TYR A 255 8.19 -14.25 -4.10
N GLU A 256 7.52 -14.41 -2.95
CA GLU A 256 8.13 -14.84 -1.70
C GLU A 256 8.36 -16.36 -1.68
N THR A 257 9.56 -16.78 -1.25
CA THR A 257 9.95 -18.21 -1.21
C THR A 257 8.98 -19.07 -0.39
N ASN A 258 8.46 -18.56 0.72
CA ASN A 258 7.55 -19.30 1.62
C ASN A 258 6.13 -19.45 1.05
N ALA A 259 5.67 -18.49 0.24
CA ALA A 259 4.33 -18.46 -0.35
C ALA A 259 4.28 -19.14 -1.74
N PHE A 260 5.43 -19.27 -2.42
CA PHE A 260 5.52 -19.72 -3.81
C PHE A 260 4.71 -20.98 -4.11
N GLU A 261 4.99 -22.09 -3.42
CA GLU A 261 4.34 -23.36 -3.77
C GLU A 261 2.83 -23.32 -3.56
N ARG A 262 2.35 -22.66 -2.49
CA ARG A 262 0.92 -22.45 -2.24
C ARG A 262 0.29 -21.65 -3.38
N CYS A 263 0.91 -20.54 -3.77
CA CYS A 263 0.42 -19.70 -4.85
C CYS A 263 0.37 -20.44 -6.19
N ILE A 264 1.41 -21.20 -6.56
CA ILE A 264 1.43 -21.93 -7.82
C ILE A 264 0.39 -23.06 -7.83
N ARG A 265 0.19 -23.78 -6.71
CA ARG A 265 -0.87 -24.81 -6.62
C ARG A 265 -2.26 -24.20 -6.81
N LEU A 266 -2.51 -23.02 -6.24
CA LEU A 266 -3.76 -22.28 -6.46
C LEU A 266 -3.92 -21.82 -7.92
N LEU A 267 -2.86 -21.32 -8.55
CA LEU A 267 -2.87 -20.96 -9.97
C LEU A 267 -3.14 -22.19 -10.87
N ILE A 268 -2.53 -23.35 -10.58
CA ILE A 268 -2.80 -24.61 -11.27
C ILE A 268 -4.27 -25.02 -11.10
N HIS A 269 -4.81 -24.87 -9.89
CA HIS A 269 -6.23 -25.10 -9.62
C HIS A 269 -7.12 -24.15 -10.43
N MET A 270 -6.75 -22.88 -10.60
CA MET A 270 -7.49 -21.97 -11.48
C MET A 270 -7.34 -22.29 -12.97
N ALA A 271 -6.19 -22.82 -13.39
CA ALA A 271 -5.91 -23.24 -14.78
C ALA A 271 -6.72 -24.49 -15.19
N ASP A 272 -7.23 -25.24 -14.21
CA ASP A 272 -8.16 -26.35 -14.41
C ASP A 272 -9.55 -25.88 -14.87
N TYR A 273 -9.92 -24.62 -14.68
CA TYR A 273 -11.19 -24.06 -15.14
C TYR A 273 -11.03 -23.18 -16.40
N GLU A 274 -9.81 -23.06 -16.91
CA GLU A 274 -9.53 -22.29 -18.11
C GLU A 274 -9.85 -23.10 -19.38
N GLU A 275 -10.45 -22.47 -20.40
CA GLU A 275 -10.67 -23.10 -21.69
C GLU A 275 -9.34 -23.40 -22.42
N GLU A 276 -9.33 -24.35 -23.35
CA GLU A 276 -8.09 -24.77 -24.03
C GLU A 276 -7.51 -23.70 -24.95
N ASN A 277 -8.34 -22.84 -25.54
CA ASN A 277 -7.96 -21.82 -26.52
C ASN A 277 -7.96 -20.37 -25.97
N ASN A 278 -7.82 -20.21 -24.66
CA ASN A 278 -7.77 -18.88 -24.05
C ASN A 278 -6.38 -18.25 -24.21
N ASP A 279 -6.14 -17.56 -25.32
CA ASP A 279 -4.85 -16.91 -25.59
C ASP A 279 -4.70 -15.56 -24.85
N ASN A 280 -5.81 -14.95 -24.43
CA ASN A 280 -5.78 -13.66 -23.73
C ASN A 280 -5.69 -13.87 -22.21
N ASN A 281 -4.61 -13.37 -21.60
CA ASN A 281 -4.37 -13.43 -20.15
C ASN A 281 -4.42 -14.87 -19.58
N SER A 282 -3.77 -15.82 -20.26
CA SER A 282 -3.79 -17.22 -19.87
C SER A 282 -3.08 -17.48 -18.55
N VAL A 283 -3.75 -18.17 -17.62
CA VAL A 283 -3.15 -18.54 -16.33
C VAL A 283 -2.04 -19.56 -16.55
N ARG A 284 -2.24 -20.50 -17.48
CA ARG A 284 -1.21 -21.48 -17.85
C ARG A 284 0.07 -20.81 -18.33
N ASN A 285 -0.04 -19.77 -19.18
CA ASN A 285 1.13 -19.05 -19.68
C ASN A 285 1.83 -18.26 -18.57
N GLN A 286 1.07 -17.69 -17.63
CA GLN A 286 1.66 -16.98 -16.50
C GLN A 286 2.37 -17.92 -15.53
N ILE A 287 1.82 -19.12 -15.28
CA ILE A 287 2.46 -20.14 -14.44
C ILE A 287 3.84 -20.51 -15.01
N THR A 288 3.96 -20.73 -16.32
CA THR A 288 5.22 -21.17 -16.91
C THR A 288 6.34 -20.12 -16.78
N GLN A 289 6.02 -18.83 -16.73
CA GLN A 289 7.01 -17.76 -16.56
C GLN A 289 7.81 -17.89 -15.25
N PHE A 290 7.24 -18.45 -14.19
CA PHE A 290 7.94 -18.70 -12.92
C PHE A 290 9.05 -19.77 -13.04
N PHE A 291 9.05 -20.55 -14.13
CA PHE A 291 9.99 -21.63 -14.36
C PHE A 291 11.15 -21.24 -15.28
N GLN A 292 11.19 -20.00 -15.75
CA GLN A 292 12.36 -19.45 -16.43
C GLN A 292 13.59 -19.51 -15.51
N ALA A 293 14.77 -19.78 -16.09
CA ALA A 293 16.01 -19.83 -15.33
C ALA A 293 16.41 -18.46 -14.74
N TYR A 294 16.06 -17.37 -15.43
CA TYR A 294 16.33 -15.99 -15.04
C TYR A 294 15.09 -15.10 -15.23
N LEU A 295 15.00 -14.00 -14.48
CA LEU A 295 13.85 -13.06 -14.49
C LEU A 295 12.47 -13.71 -14.27
N SER A 296 12.42 -14.79 -13.49
CA SER A 296 11.18 -15.55 -13.23
C SER A 296 10.18 -14.86 -12.30
N GLY A 297 10.54 -13.69 -11.73
CA GLY A 297 9.64 -12.94 -10.84
C GLY A 297 9.40 -13.58 -9.48
N THR A 298 10.33 -14.41 -8.99
CA THR A 298 10.21 -15.12 -7.70
C THR A 298 11.58 -15.44 -7.10
N HIS A 299 11.64 -15.48 -5.76
CA HIS A 299 12.76 -16.00 -4.95
C HIS A 299 12.67 -17.51 -4.69
N ALA A 300 11.74 -18.22 -5.33
CA ALA A 300 11.64 -19.66 -5.19
C ALA A 300 12.94 -20.38 -5.59
N SER A 301 13.37 -21.32 -4.76
CA SER A 301 14.52 -22.17 -5.06
C SER A 301 14.25 -23.07 -6.26
N LEU A 302 15.33 -23.51 -6.92
CA LEU A 302 15.22 -24.50 -8.00
C LEU A 302 14.49 -25.78 -7.54
N SER A 303 14.72 -26.23 -6.30
CA SER A 303 14.04 -27.39 -5.72
C SER A 303 12.52 -27.20 -5.63
N GLN A 304 12.04 -26.02 -5.21
CA GLN A 304 10.59 -25.75 -5.14
C GLN A 304 9.96 -25.77 -6.52
N ARG A 305 10.64 -25.19 -7.52
CA ARG A 305 10.19 -25.22 -8.91
C ARG A 305 10.14 -26.65 -9.45
N ILE A 306 11.20 -27.44 -9.27
CA ILE A 306 11.23 -28.85 -9.69
C ILE A 306 10.13 -29.66 -9.01
N SER A 307 9.86 -29.41 -7.72
CA SER A 307 8.78 -30.09 -6.97
C SER A 307 7.42 -29.91 -7.65
N ILE A 308 7.02 -28.65 -7.89
CA ILE A 308 5.74 -28.34 -8.57
C ILE A 308 5.70 -28.91 -9.99
N MET A 309 6.80 -28.82 -10.73
CA MET A 309 6.89 -29.38 -12.08
C MET A 309 6.62 -30.89 -12.08
N ASN A 310 7.22 -31.61 -11.12
CA ASN A 310 7.03 -33.06 -10.96
C ASN A 310 5.60 -33.41 -10.53
N GLU A 311 4.97 -32.62 -9.66
CA GLU A 311 3.55 -32.78 -9.30
C GLU A 311 2.65 -32.70 -10.56
N CYS A 312 2.93 -31.76 -11.46
CA CYS A 312 2.22 -31.64 -12.73
C CYS A 312 2.49 -32.81 -13.68
N LEU A 313 3.76 -33.18 -13.88
CA LEU A 313 4.18 -34.25 -14.81
C LEU A 313 3.62 -35.63 -14.44
N THR A 314 3.49 -35.89 -13.13
CA THR A 314 2.99 -37.16 -12.58
C THR A 314 1.48 -37.17 -12.37
N SER A 315 0.79 -36.05 -12.62
CA SER A 315 -0.65 -35.92 -12.39
C SER A 315 -1.48 -36.90 -13.24
N GLY A 316 -2.55 -37.45 -12.66
CA GLY A 316 -3.57 -38.20 -13.41
C GLY A 316 -4.34 -37.36 -14.43
N VAL A 317 -4.32 -36.03 -14.30
CA VAL A 317 -5.06 -35.09 -15.15
C VAL A 317 -4.21 -34.69 -16.37
N ALA A 318 -4.70 -34.99 -17.58
CA ALA A 318 -3.94 -34.78 -18.83
C ALA A 318 -3.48 -33.33 -19.05
N ARG A 319 -4.36 -32.35 -18.79
CA ARG A 319 -4.02 -30.92 -18.90
C ARG A 319 -2.94 -30.47 -17.91
N ARG A 320 -2.89 -31.04 -16.70
CA ARG A 320 -1.81 -30.75 -15.73
C ARG A 320 -0.48 -31.35 -16.17
N ARG A 321 -0.48 -32.55 -16.77
CA ARG A 321 0.73 -33.12 -17.40
C ARG A 321 1.26 -32.25 -18.53
N SER A 322 0.37 -31.78 -19.41
CA SER A 322 0.71 -30.83 -20.48
C SER A 322 1.34 -29.55 -19.94
N LEU A 323 0.77 -28.99 -18.86
CA LEU A 323 1.33 -27.84 -18.16
C LEU A 323 2.74 -28.14 -17.60
N GLY A 324 2.95 -29.32 -17.00
CA GLY A 324 4.27 -29.75 -16.52
C GLY A 324 5.33 -29.82 -17.62
N PHE A 325 4.98 -30.33 -18.81
CA PHE A 325 5.88 -30.31 -19.96
C PHE A 325 6.19 -28.88 -20.44
N LYS A 326 5.21 -27.97 -20.40
CA LYS A 326 5.44 -26.55 -20.73
C LYS A 326 6.37 -25.88 -19.72
N MET A 327 6.20 -26.12 -18.42
CA MET A 327 7.11 -25.64 -17.38
C MET A 327 8.54 -26.12 -17.63
N LEU A 328 8.71 -27.41 -17.97
CA LEU A 328 10.01 -27.98 -18.30
C LEU A 328 10.62 -27.33 -19.55
N SER A 329 9.82 -27.14 -20.61
CA SER A 329 10.26 -26.45 -21.82
C SER A 329 10.79 -25.05 -21.48
N THR A 330 10.01 -24.25 -20.75
CA THR A 330 10.40 -22.89 -20.35
C THR A 330 11.65 -22.87 -19.45
N ALA A 331 11.84 -23.88 -18.61
CA ALA A 331 13.04 -24.00 -17.78
C ALA A 331 14.32 -24.30 -18.60
N LEU A 332 14.17 -24.85 -19.80
CA LEU A 332 15.28 -25.19 -20.71
C LEU A 332 15.51 -24.13 -21.80
N GLU A 333 14.69 -23.07 -21.85
CA GLU A 333 14.83 -21.98 -22.81
C GLU A 333 16.03 -21.08 -22.51
N ASP A 334 16.64 -20.56 -23.57
CA ASP A 334 17.81 -19.67 -23.55
C ASP A 334 17.43 -18.18 -23.66
N ARG A 335 16.14 -17.87 -23.79
CA ARG A 335 15.59 -16.51 -23.85
C ARG A 335 14.65 -16.29 -22.67
N TRP A 336 14.89 -15.21 -21.93
CA TRP A 336 14.08 -14.85 -20.77
C TRP A 336 13.50 -13.46 -20.93
N THR A 337 12.25 -13.31 -20.51
CA THR A 337 11.56 -12.02 -20.48
C THR A 337 11.21 -11.67 -19.05
N GLY A 338 11.41 -10.39 -18.70
CA GLY A 338 11.04 -9.86 -17.39
C GLY A 338 9.59 -10.18 -17.06
N PHE A 339 9.37 -10.93 -15.97
CA PHE A 339 8.06 -11.31 -15.48
C PHE A 339 7.88 -10.91 -14.01
N GLY A 340 6.67 -10.50 -13.64
CA GLY A 340 6.33 -9.97 -12.32
C GLY A 340 6.45 -8.44 -12.22
N MET A 341 5.94 -7.87 -11.12
CA MET A 341 6.01 -6.44 -10.83
C MET A 341 7.15 -6.13 -9.86
N ASN A 342 7.84 -5.02 -10.12
CA ASN A 342 8.99 -4.56 -9.34
C ASN A 342 8.65 -4.12 -7.91
N GLU A 343 7.37 -4.00 -7.57
CA GLU A 343 6.90 -3.47 -6.29
C GLU A 343 5.66 -4.25 -5.82
N PHE A 344 5.50 -4.38 -4.51
CA PHE A 344 4.26 -4.83 -3.89
C PHE A 344 3.86 -3.84 -2.79
N GLY A 345 3.10 -2.82 -3.19
CA GLY A 345 2.90 -1.63 -2.38
C GLY A 345 4.23 -0.93 -2.09
N ALA A 346 4.46 -0.59 -0.82
CA ALA A 346 5.71 0.01 -0.37
C ALA A 346 6.83 -1.01 -0.04
N ARG A 347 6.60 -2.32 -0.26
CA ARG A 347 7.64 -3.35 -0.06
C ARG A 347 8.62 -3.31 -1.24
N PRO A 348 9.92 -3.10 -1.00
CA PRO A 348 10.91 -3.21 -2.05
C PRO A 348 11.03 -4.67 -2.50
N ARG A 349 11.23 -4.88 -3.80
CA ARG A 349 11.59 -6.18 -4.38
C ARG A 349 12.90 -6.04 -5.12
N ASP A 350 13.75 -7.05 -4.98
CA ASP A 350 14.97 -7.20 -5.77
C ASP A 350 14.80 -8.29 -6.85
N TYR A 351 15.68 -8.25 -7.85
CA TYR A 351 15.74 -9.20 -8.96
C TYR A 351 17.15 -9.72 -9.16
#